data_AF-A0A6P7GPU5-F1
#
_entry.id   AF-A0A6P7GPU5-F1
#
_cell.length_a   1.000
_cell.length_b   1.000
_cell.length_c   1.000
_cell.angle_alpha   90.00
_cell.angle_beta   90.00
_cell.angle_gamma   90.00
#
_symmetry.space_group_name_H-M   'P 1'
#
loop_
_entity.id
_entity.type
_entity.pdbx_description
1 polymer ?
#
loop_
_entity_poly.entity_id
_entity_poly.type
_entity_poly.pdbx_seq_one_letter_code
_entity_poly.pdbx_strand_id
1 'polypeptide(L)'
;MEAVAEKLTRSKNMSEELSGVTFVIIIGMGTLTVLLLFIFAKRQIQRFALRSRRGPHIPIGHDGSKVLKREIERRIDLIKKIECEPELITKSDPRYIVCPGQQIPAHYYRLKAVDDVKILEHEITKQDNCLFRHPSENLRAYLLTTLAAPLNGSGQRLIHEFCDMYEHARHDPNHFGDEEYQQYNRLLLKLIDA
;
A
#
# COMPACT_ATOMS: atom_id res chain seq x y z
N MET A 1 74.05 -5.78 -64.38
CA MET A 1 72.89 -6.53 -63.86
C MET A 1 72.93 -6.59 -62.33
N GLU A 2 73.10 -5.45 -61.65
CA GLU A 2 73.17 -5.42 -60.16
C GLU A 2 72.10 -4.50 -59.54
N ALA A 3 71.58 -3.52 -60.29
CA ALA A 3 70.59 -2.56 -59.78
C ALA A 3 69.17 -3.14 -59.57
N VAL A 4 68.90 -4.38 -60.02
CA VAL A 4 67.58 -5.02 -59.86
C VAL A 4 67.52 -5.87 -58.58
N ALA A 5 68.67 -6.37 -58.09
CA ALA A 5 68.72 -7.19 -56.87
C ALA A 5 68.55 -6.36 -55.58
N GLU A 6 68.96 -5.09 -55.60
CA GLU A 6 68.88 -4.20 -54.43
C GLU A 6 67.46 -3.66 -54.15
N LYS A 7 66.58 -3.66 -55.16
CA LYS A 7 65.18 -3.24 -54.99
C LYS A 7 64.28 -4.30 -54.36
N LEU A 8 64.68 -5.56 -54.35
CA LEU A 8 63.89 -6.66 -53.76
C LEU A 8 64.15 -6.89 -52.27
N THR A 9 65.25 -6.34 -51.72
CA THR A 9 65.58 -6.45 -50.28
C THR A 9 65.08 -5.27 -49.45
N ARG A 10 64.77 -4.12 -50.07
CA ARG A 10 64.28 -2.93 -49.34
C ARG A 10 62.82 -3.02 -48.87
N SER A 11 62.04 -3.97 -49.40
CA SER A 11 60.63 -4.16 -49.01
C SER A 11 60.43 -5.13 -47.83
N LYS A 12 61.50 -5.58 -47.16
CA LYS A 12 61.40 -6.54 -46.06
C LYS A 12 61.56 -5.94 -44.65
N ASN A 13 61.98 -4.68 -44.54
CA ASN A 13 62.35 -4.09 -43.23
C ASN A 13 61.31 -3.10 -42.67
N MET A 14 60.27 -2.73 -43.41
CA MET A 14 59.24 -1.81 -42.91
C MET A 14 58.22 -2.51 -41.98
N SER A 15 58.27 -3.84 -41.91
CA SER A 15 57.37 -4.67 -41.08
C SER A 15 57.98 -5.05 -39.73
N GLU A 16 59.31 -4.94 -39.56
CA GLU A 16 60.02 -5.32 -38.32
C GLU A 16 60.30 -4.14 -37.38
N GLU A 17 60.08 -2.89 -37.83
CA GLU A 17 60.16 -1.68 -37.00
C GLU A 17 58.82 -1.24 -36.40
N LEU A 18 57.80 -2.10 -36.44
CA LEU A 18 56.69 -2.00 -35.48
C LEU A 18 57.19 -2.57 -34.14
N SER A 19 58.13 -1.81 -33.55
CA SER A 19 58.78 -2.05 -32.27
C SER A 19 57.79 -2.56 -31.23
N GLY A 20 58.21 -3.51 -30.39
CA GLY A 20 57.38 -4.06 -29.30
C GLY A 20 56.70 -2.98 -28.45
N VAL A 21 57.26 -1.78 -28.39
CA VAL A 21 56.65 -0.58 -27.78
C VAL A 21 55.29 -0.24 -28.40
N THR A 22 55.17 -0.25 -29.73
CA THR A 22 53.91 0.00 -30.44
C THR A 22 52.85 -1.05 -30.09
N PHE A 23 53.25 -2.32 -30.00
CA PHE A 23 52.35 -3.40 -29.55
C PHE A 23 51.91 -3.20 -28.10
N VAL A 24 52.82 -2.83 -27.20
CA VAL A 24 52.49 -2.55 -25.79
C VAL A 24 51.53 -1.37 -25.67
N ILE A 25 51.69 -0.31 -26.48
CA ILE A 25 50.78 0.84 -26.50
C ILE A 25 49.39 0.44 -27.01
N ILE A 26 49.31 -0.38 -28.08
CA ILE A 26 48.03 -0.87 -28.62
C ILE A 26 47.30 -1.75 -27.60
N ILE A 27 48.01 -2.65 -26.93
CA ILE A 27 47.44 -3.51 -25.88
C ILE A 27 47.01 -2.67 -24.67
N GLY A 28 47.81 -1.69 -24.25
CA GLY A 28 47.48 -0.77 -23.17
C GLY A 28 46.24 0.06 -23.46
N MET A 29 46.15 0.67 -24.64
CA MET A 29 44.97 1.42 -25.06
C MET A 29 43.74 0.51 -25.25
N GLY A 30 43.91 -0.68 -25.84
CA GLY A 30 42.82 -1.63 -26.02
C GLY A 30 42.24 -2.10 -24.70
N THR A 31 43.08 -2.49 -23.75
CA THR A 31 42.65 -2.91 -22.41
C THR A 31 42.00 -1.77 -21.64
N LEU A 32 42.57 -0.56 -21.70
CA LEU A 32 41.96 0.63 -21.09
C LEU A 32 40.57 0.92 -21.67
N THR A 33 40.42 0.86 -22.99
CA THR A 33 39.14 1.13 -23.67
C THR A 33 38.07 0.10 -23.29
N VAL A 34 38.42 -1.19 -23.25
CA VAL A 34 37.52 -2.27 -22.83
C VAL A 34 37.09 -2.09 -21.36
N LEU A 35 38.03 -1.76 -20.47
CA LEU A 35 37.72 -1.50 -19.06
C LEU A 35 36.78 -0.31 -18.88
N LEU A 36 37.00 0.79 -19.61
CA LEU A 36 36.13 1.96 -19.58
C LEU A 36 34.71 1.61 -20.07
N LEU A 37 34.59 0.90 -21.18
CA LEU A 37 33.29 0.45 -21.70
C LEU A 37 32.55 -0.43 -20.68
N PHE A 38 33.25 -1.34 -20.00
CA PHE A 38 32.65 -2.21 -18.99
C PHE A 38 32.15 -1.41 -17.77
N ILE A 39 32.92 -0.42 -17.33
CA ILE A 39 32.51 0.48 -16.23
C ILE A 39 31.27 1.30 -16.63
N PHE A 40 31.26 1.85 -17.85
CA PHE A 40 30.10 2.60 -18.35
C PHE A 40 28.87 1.70 -18.47
N ALA A 41 29.00 0.50 -19.05
CA ALA A 41 27.92 -0.46 -19.16
C ALA A 41 27.36 -0.85 -17.77
N LYS A 42 28.24 -1.22 -16.83
CA LYS A 42 27.86 -1.54 -15.45
C LYS A 42 27.14 -0.37 -14.78
N ARG A 43 27.64 0.85 -14.96
CA ARG A 43 27.02 2.07 -14.39
C ARG A 43 25.64 2.35 -15.00
N GLN A 44 25.46 2.13 -16.30
CA GLN A 44 24.16 2.29 -16.98
C GLN A 44 23.15 1.24 -16.53
N ILE A 45 23.56 -0.04 -16.45
CA ILE A 45 22.72 -1.14 -15.95
C ILE A 45 22.33 -0.89 -14.50
N GLN A 46 23.26 -0.48 -13.64
CA GLN A 46 22.98 -0.19 -12.24
C GLN A 46 22.00 0.99 -12.09
N ARG A 47 22.16 2.06 -12.88
CA ARG A 47 21.24 3.20 -12.88
C ARG A 47 19.82 2.79 -13.31
N PHE A 48 19.73 1.91 -14.31
CA PHE A 48 18.46 1.37 -14.78
C PHE A 48 17.81 0.43 -13.76
N ALA A 49 18.61 -0.47 -13.15
CA ALA A 49 18.16 -1.39 -12.11
C ALA A 49 17.69 -0.67 -10.84
N LEU A 50 18.37 0.40 -10.43
CA LEU A 50 17.97 1.23 -9.28
C LEU A 50 16.68 2.01 -9.55
N ARG A 51 16.46 2.47 -10.79
CA ARG A 51 15.19 3.10 -11.19
C ARG A 51 14.03 2.10 -11.29
N SER A 52 14.34 0.82 -11.51
CA SER A 52 13.38 -0.29 -11.56
C SER A 52 13.00 -0.83 -10.18
N ARG A 53 13.84 -0.65 -9.16
CA ARG A 53 13.56 -1.14 -7.80
C ARG A 53 12.40 -0.37 -7.17
N ARG A 54 11.20 -0.90 -7.40
CA ARG A 54 9.99 -0.47 -6.74
C ARG A 54 9.91 -1.09 -5.36
N GLY A 55 10.32 -0.35 -4.34
CA GLY A 55 10.12 -0.75 -2.95
C GLY A 55 8.64 -0.66 -2.53
N PRO A 56 8.23 -1.38 -1.47
CA PRO A 56 6.85 -1.37 -0.97
C PRO A 56 6.38 -0.01 -0.40
N HIS A 57 7.28 0.96 -0.21
CA HIS A 57 6.98 2.29 0.34
C HIS A 57 7.33 3.44 -0.62
N ILE A 58 7.11 3.24 -1.93
CA ILE A 58 7.26 4.34 -2.88
C ILE A 58 6.18 5.39 -2.62
N PRO A 59 6.54 6.70 -2.55
CA PRO A 59 5.54 7.74 -2.39
C PRO A 59 4.53 7.73 -3.54
N ILE A 60 3.25 7.90 -3.20
CA ILE A 60 2.17 7.88 -4.18
C ILE A 60 2.46 8.95 -5.27
N GLY A 61 2.43 8.53 -6.53
CA GLY A 61 2.75 9.41 -7.67
C GLY A 61 4.23 9.63 -7.96
N HIS A 62 5.14 8.77 -7.48
CA HIS A 62 6.60 8.89 -7.71
C HIS A 62 7.02 9.00 -9.19
N ASP A 63 6.37 8.25 -10.08
CA ASP A 63 6.63 8.28 -11.54
C ASP A 63 5.77 9.33 -12.27
N GLY A 64 4.90 10.06 -11.54
CA GLY A 64 3.98 11.05 -12.10
C GLY A 64 4.62 12.43 -12.28
N SER A 65 3.93 13.31 -13.01
CA SER A 65 4.34 14.71 -13.12
C SER A 65 4.30 15.39 -11.73
N LYS A 66 5.18 16.36 -11.48
CA LYS A 66 5.21 17.10 -10.20
C LYS A 66 3.85 17.74 -9.87
N VAL A 67 3.13 18.19 -10.89
CA VAL A 67 1.79 18.78 -10.75
C VAL A 67 0.79 17.72 -10.30
N LEU A 68 0.79 16.55 -10.94
CA LEU A 68 -0.08 15.43 -10.57
C LEU A 68 0.19 14.94 -9.14
N LYS A 69 1.47 14.79 -8.79
CA LYS A 69 1.87 14.38 -7.43
C LYS A 69 1.32 15.34 -6.36
N ARG A 70 1.47 16.66 -6.57
CA ARG A 70 0.93 17.67 -5.64
C ARG A 70 -0.59 17.62 -5.55
N GLU A 71 -1.28 17.40 -6.67
CA GLU A 71 -2.74 17.30 -6.66
C GLU A 71 -3.22 16.04 -5.92
N ILE A 72 -2.52 14.92 -6.08
CA ILE A 72 -2.81 13.70 -5.32
C ILE A 72 -2.61 13.94 -3.82
N GLU A 73 -1.45 14.49 -3.42
CA GLU A 73 -1.17 14.83 -2.01
C GLU A 73 -2.24 15.77 -1.45
N ARG A 74 -2.60 16.82 -2.19
CA ARG A 74 -3.67 17.77 -1.81
C ARG A 74 -5.00 17.05 -1.57
N ARG A 75 -5.39 16.11 -2.44
CA ARG A 75 -6.64 15.35 -2.29
C ARG A 75 -6.59 14.36 -1.13
N ILE A 76 -5.45 13.72 -0.88
CA ILE A 76 -5.26 12.85 0.28
C ILE A 76 -5.37 13.66 1.57
N ASP A 77 -4.81 14.87 1.61
CA ASP A 77 -4.93 15.75 2.77
C ASP A 77 -6.38 16.21 3.02
N LEU A 78 -7.23 16.25 1.99
CA LEU A 78 -8.67 16.50 2.17
C LEU A 78 -9.39 15.33 2.85
N ILE A 79 -8.90 14.09 2.75
CA ILE A 79 -9.50 12.93 3.42
C ILE A 79 -9.56 13.15 4.94
N LYS A 80 -8.55 13.81 5.51
CA LYS A 80 -8.51 14.17 6.94
C LYS A 80 -9.62 15.13 7.37
N LYS A 81 -10.24 15.84 6.42
CA LYS A 81 -11.34 16.78 6.67
C LYS A 81 -12.72 16.15 6.48
N ILE A 82 -12.78 14.86 6.11
CA ILE A 82 -14.05 14.16 5.98
C ILE A 82 -14.52 13.83 7.39
N GLU A 83 -15.53 14.58 7.84
CA GLU A 83 -16.18 14.43 9.15
C GLU A 83 -17.51 13.67 9.02
N CYS A 84 -17.66 12.80 8.01
CA CYS A 84 -18.85 11.96 7.86
C CYS A 84 -18.48 10.48 7.75
N GLU A 85 -19.26 9.63 8.40
CA GLU A 85 -19.20 8.19 8.24
C GLU A 85 -20.31 7.79 7.25
N PRO A 86 -19.97 7.26 6.06
CA PRO A 86 -20.97 6.91 5.05
C PRO A 86 -21.75 5.65 5.45
N GLU A 87 -23.04 5.61 5.15
CA GLU A 87 -23.85 4.38 5.19
C GLU A 87 -23.40 3.46 4.04
N LEU A 88 -22.97 2.24 4.37
CA LEU A 88 -22.37 1.31 3.40
C LEU A 88 -23.44 0.51 2.64
N ILE A 89 -24.51 0.12 3.33
CA ILE A 89 -25.64 -0.63 2.77
C ILE A 89 -26.82 0.31 2.55
N THR A 90 -27.03 0.71 1.30
CA THR A 90 -28.24 1.47 0.95
C THR A 90 -29.44 0.54 0.81
N LYS A 91 -30.54 0.85 1.49
CA LYS A 91 -31.81 0.09 1.42
C LYS A 91 -32.41 0.00 0.01
N SER A 92 -32.04 0.92 -0.88
CA SER A 92 -32.50 0.95 -2.27
C SER A 92 -31.63 0.17 -3.25
N ASP A 93 -30.45 -0.33 -2.84
CA ASP A 93 -29.55 -1.05 -3.74
C ASP A 93 -29.96 -2.53 -3.82
N PRO A 94 -30.37 -3.03 -5.01
CA PRO A 94 -30.81 -4.41 -5.18
C PRO A 94 -29.75 -5.45 -4.79
N ARG A 95 -28.45 -5.10 -4.81
CA ARG A 95 -27.36 -6.02 -4.46
C ARG A 95 -27.36 -6.42 -2.99
N TYR A 96 -27.94 -5.58 -2.13
CA TYR A 96 -28.00 -5.79 -0.69
C TYR A 96 -29.40 -6.15 -0.19
N ILE A 97 -30.37 -6.29 -1.10
CA ILE A 97 -31.68 -6.88 -0.79
C ILE A 97 -31.50 -8.39 -0.72
N VAL A 98 -31.43 -8.93 0.50
CA VAL A 98 -31.27 -10.37 0.74
C VAL A 98 -32.61 -11.07 0.49
N CYS A 99 -32.75 -11.68 -0.69
CA CYS A 99 -33.87 -12.56 -1.01
C CYS A 99 -33.59 -14.00 -0.54
N PRO A 100 -34.60 -14.76 -0.07
CA PRO A 100 -34.44 -16.17 0.26
C PRO A 100 -33.87 -16.97 -0.93
N GLY A 101 -32.75 -17.66 -0.74
CA GLY A 101 -32.08 -18.46 -1.78
C GLY A 101 -31.09 -17.70 -2.66
N GLN A 102 -30.89 -16.39 -2.45
CA GLN A 102 -29.87 -15.62 -3.15
C GLN A 102 -28.49 -15.77 -2.50
N GLN A 103 -27.45 -15.83 -3.32
CA GLN A 103 -26.07 -15.82 -2.82
C GLN A 103 -25.76 -14.45 -2.21
N ILE A 104 -25.46 -14.43 -0.91
CA ILE A 104 -25.11 -13.21 -0.18
C ILE A 104 -23.69 -12.78 -0.61
N PRO A 105 -23.48 -11.49 -0.96
CA PRO A 105 -22.13 -11.00 -1.27
C PRO A 105 -21.16 -11.24 -0.12
N ALA A 106 -19.91 -11.62 -0.43
CA ALA A 106 -18.91 -12.00 0.57
C ALA A 106 -18.62 -10.91 1.62
N HIS A 107 -18.81 -9.63 1.28
CA HIS A 107 -18.57 -8.50 2.18
C HIS A 107 -19.83 -8.02 2.91
N TYR A 108 -21.00 -8.57 2.63
CA TYR A 108 -22.28 -8.08 3.14
C TYR A 108 -22.28 -7.92 4.65
N TYR A 109 -21.88 -8.96 5.39
CA TYR A 109 -21.88 -8.96 6.86
C TYR A 109 -20.87 -7.97 7.45
N ARG A 110 -19.79 -7.66 6.73
CA ARG A 110 -18.82 -6.63 7.14
C ARG A 110 -19.42 -5.25 7.04
N LEU A 111 -20.04 -4.95 5.90
CA LEU A 111 -20.73 -3.67 5.70
C LEU A 111 -21.86 -3.52 6.72
N LYS A 112 -22.62 -4.60 6.95
CA LYS A 112 -23.72 -4.63 7.91
C LYS A 112 -23.27 -4.37 9.34
N ALA A 113 -22.21 -5.03 9.81
CA ALA A 113 -21.67 -4.78 11.16
C ALA A 113 -21.17 -3.34 11.33
N VAL A 114 -20.56 -2.77 10.29
CA VAL A 114 -20.07 -1.37 10.34
C VAL A 114 -21.23 -0.38 10.37
N ASP A 115 -22.32 -0.64 9.66
CA ASP A 115 -23.51 0.21 9.70
C ASP A 115 -24.29 0.04 11.01
N ASP A 116 -24.45 -1.20 11.50
CA ASP A 116 -25.26 -1.50 12.69
C ASP A 116 -24.70 -0.90 13.99
N VAL A 117 -23.40 -0.57 14.05
CA VAL A 117 -22.83 0.17 15.20
C VAL A 117 -23.56 1.49 15.44
N LYS A 118 -24.13 2.10 14.39
CA LYS A 118 -24.91 3.35 14.48
C LYS A 118 -26.18 3.19 15.29
N ILE A 119 -26.71 1.97 15.41
CA ILE A 119 -27.87 1.67 16.26
C ILE A 119 -27.50 1.90 17.73
N LEU A 120 -26.35 1.38 18.17
CA LEU A 120 -25.87 1.58 19.53
C LEU A 120 -25.51 3.05 19.80
N GLU A 121 -24.83 3.72 18.86
CA GLU A 121 -24.53 5.15 19.00
C GLU A 121 -25.81 5.98 19.12
N HIS A 122 -26.83 5.67 18.32
CA HIS A 122 -28.11 6.35 18.38
C HIS A 122 -28.82 6.16 19.72
N GLU A 123 -28.84 4.93 20.26
CA GLU A 123 -29.45 4.68 21.57
C GLU A 123 -28.68 5.37 22.71
N ILE A 124 -27.34 5.43 22.66
CA ILE A 124 -26.55 6.20 23.63
C ILE A 124 -26.88 7.69 23.55
N THR A 125 -26.89 8.29 22.34
CA THR A 125 -27.22 9.71 22.16
C THR A 125 -28.66 10.02 22.57
N LYS A 126 -29.57 9.07 22.44
CA LYS A 126 -30.97 9.21 22.87
C LYS A 126 -31.12 9.20 24.40
N GLN A 127 -30.23 8.52 25.13
CA GLN A 127 -30.18 8.59 26.60
C GLN A 127 -29.63 9.95 27.07
N ASP A 128 -28.57 10.44 26.43
CA ASP A 128 -28.01 11.77 26.67
C ASP A 128 -27.46 12.37 25.37
N ASN A 129 -28.04 13.49 24.93
CA ASN A 129 -27.67 14.18 23.70
C ASN A 129 -26.21 14.69 23.70
N CYS A 130 -25.56 14.78 24.86
CA CYS A 130 -24.15 15.16 24.97
C CYS A 130 -23.21 14.00 24.63
N LEU A 131 -23.70 12.76 24.67
CA LEU A 131 -22.94 11.54 24.38
C LEU A 131 -23.05 11.20 22.89
N PHE A 132 -22.39 12.02 22.06
CA PHE A 132 -22.27 11.82 20.63
C PHE A 132 -20.82 11.53 20.25
N ARG A 133 -20.57 10.45 19.49
CA ARG A 133 -19.23 10.09 19.01
C ARG A 133 -18.84 10.93 17.80
N HIS A 134 -17.69 11.59 17.87
CA HIS A 134 -17.14 12.26 16.68
C HIS A 134 -16.62 11.23 15.66
N PRO A 135 -16.77 11.41 14.34
CA PRO A 135 -16.31 10.43 13.34
C PRO A 135 -14.82 10.10 13.38
N SER A 136 -13.98 11.02 13.88
CA SER A 136 -12.54 10.79 14.09
C SER A 136 -12.20 10.09 15.42
N GLU A 137 -13.19 9.89 16.29
CA GLU A 137 -13.02 9.30 17.61
C GLU A 137 -13.02 7.77 17.54
N ASN A 138 -12.18 7.15 18.37
CA ASN A 138 -12.09 5.71 18.47
C ASN A 138 -13.35 5.14 19.18
N LEU A 139 -14.00 4.15 18.55
CA LEU A 139 -15.21 3.52 19.07
C LEU A 139 -15.02 2.93 20.47
N ARG A 140 -13.91 2.23 20.71
CA ARG A 140 -13.63 1.58 22.01
C ARG A 140 -13.46 2.62 23.12
N ALA A 141 -12.72 3.69 22.84
CA ALA A 141 -12.56 4.79 23.80
C ALA A 141 -13.92 5.44 24.12
N TYR A 142 -14.72 5.73 23.10
CA TYR A 142 -16.07 6.27 23.25
C TYR A 142 -16.97 5.37 24.09
N LEU A 143 -17.05 4.06 23.80
CA LEU A 143 -17.92 3.15 24.54
C LEU A 143 -17.45 2.97 25.99
N LEU A 144 -16.15 2.93 26.24
CA LEU A 144 -15.61 2.86 27.60
C LEU A 144 -15.93 4.10 28.42
N THR A 145 -16.01 5.29 27.80
CA THR A 145 -16.35 6.52 28.53
C THR A 145 -17.85 6.66 28.74
N THR A 146 -18.68 6.34 27.73
CA THR A 146 -20.14 6.49 27.81
C THR A 146 -20.82 5.40 28.62
N LEU A 147 -20.37 4.14 28.51
CA LEU A 147 -20.99 2.99 29.16
C LEU A 147 -20.31 2.58 30.48
N ALA A 148 -19.30 3.32 30.96
CA ALA A 148 -18.63 3.01 32.23
C ALA A 148 -19.59 3.01 33.44
N ALA A 149 -20.49 3.99 33.52
CA ALA A 149 -21.43 4.12 34.62
C ALA A 149 -22.58 3.09 34.56
N PRO A 150 -23.26 2.89 33.41
CA PRO A 150 -24.30 1.86 33.27
C PRO A 150 -23.81 0.43 33.59
N LEU A 151 -22.57 0.10 33.19
CA LEU A 151 -22.07 -1.28 33.24
C LEU A 151 -21.32 -1.67 34.54
N ASN A 152 -21.24 -0.78 35.53
CA ASN A 152 -20.64 -1.01 36.86
C ASN A 152 -19.27 -1.74 36.81
N GLY A 153 -18.44 -1.41 35.82
CA GLY A 153 -17.10 -2.03 35.60
C GLY A 153 -17.11 -3.45 35.01
N SER A 154 -18.16 -4.25 35.24
CA SER A 154 -18.27 -5.62 34.71
C SER A 154 -18.44 -5.69 33.19
N GLY A 155 -19.00 -4.65 32.58
CA GLY A 155 -19.20 -4.58 31.13
C GLY A 155 -17.98 -4.10 30.33
N GLN A 156 -16.84 -3.78 30.96
CA GLN A 156 -15.61 -3.48 30.22
C GLN A 156 -15.21 -4.65 29.31
N ARG A 157 -15.31 -5.88 29.82
CA ARG A 157 -15.02 -7.08 29.01
C ARG A 157 -15.96 -7.19 27.80
N LEU A 158 -17.25 -6.87 28.00
CA LEU A 158 -18.26 -6.87 26.95
C LEU A 158 -17.94 -5.83 25.87
N ILE A 159 -17.54 -4.62 26.27
CA ILE A 159 -17.11 -3.56 25.34
C ILE A 159 -15.88 -3.99 24.55
N HIS A 160 -14.88 -4.57 25.20
CA HIS A 160 -13.68 -5.06 24.53
C HIS A 160 -14.03 -6.12 23.48
N GLU A 161 -14.79 -7.14 23.86
CA GLU A 161 -15.21 -8.23 22.97
C GLU A 161 -16.03 -7.70 21.77
N PHE A 162 -16.95 -6.76 22.02
CA PHE A 162 -17.71 -6.09 20.96
C PHE A 162 -16.80 -5.31 20.00
N CYS A 163 -15.86 -4.53 20.54
CA CYS A 163 -14.94 -3.73 19.73
C CYS A 163 -13.98 -4.60 18.92
N ASP A 164 -13.54 -5.74 19.46
CA ASP A 164 -12.69 -6.69 18.75
C ASP A 164 -13.43 -7.30 17.55
N MET A 165 -14.72 -7.65 17.73
CA MET A 165 -15.57 -8.11 16.63
C MET A 165 -15.84 -7.02 15.58
N TYR A 166 -16.01 -5.77 16.00
CA TYR A 166 -16.14 -4.63 15.09
C TYR A 166 -14.85 -4.39 14.29
N GLU A 167 -13.68 -4.45 14.93
CA GLU A 167 -12.39 -4.32 14.27
C GLU A 167 -12.11 -5.48 13.31
N HIS A 168 -12.54 -6.70 13.66
CA HIS A 168 -12.52 -7.86 12.76
C HIS A 168 -13.36 -7.59 11.49
N ALA A 169 -14.57 -7.04 11.63
CA ALA A 169 -15.40 -6.65 10.48
C ALA A 169 -14.80 -5.51 9.65
N ARG A 170 -14.15 -4.53 10.29
CA ARG A 170 -13.71 -3.29 9.62
C ARG A 170 -12.33 -3.37 8.97
N HIS A 171 -11.38 -4.02 9.63
CA HIS A 171 -9.95 -3.90 9.28
C HIS A 171 -9.24 -5.22 9.02
N ASP A 172 -9.72 -6.30 9.62
CA ASP A 172 -9.01 -7.57 9.57
C ASP A 172 -9.21 -8.29 8.21
N PRO A 173 -8.15 -8.85 7.61
CA PRO A 173 -8.22 -9.49 6.29
C PRO A 173 -8.96 -10.83 6.27
N ASN A 174 -9.23 -11.46 7.42
CA ASN A 174 -9.87 -12.75 7.51
C ASN A 174 -11.36 -12.69 7.11
N HIS A 175 -11.95 -13.86 6.87
CA HIS A 175 -13.37 -13.95 6.53
C HIS A 175 -14.24 -13.51 7.72
N PHE A 176 -15.26 -12.71 7.42
CA PHE A 176 -16.28 -12.29 8.39
C PHE A 176 -17.64 -12.54 7.74
N GLY A 177 -18.26 -13.65 8.10
CA GLY A 177 -19.50 -14.16 7.54
C GLY A 177 -20.68 -13.99 8.49
N ASP A 178 -21.70 -14.83 8.29
CA ASP A 178 -22.92 -14.81 9.10
C ASP A 178 -22.63 -15.19 10.55
N GLU A 179 -21.80 -16.21 10.79
CA GLU A 179 -21.50 -16.69 12.15
C GLU A 179 -20.85 -15.60 13.01
N GLU A 180 -19.84 -14.93 12.47
CA GLU A 180 -19.18 -13.81 13.13
C GLU A 180 -20.14 -12.63 13.32
N TYR A 181 -20.98 -12.35 12.33
CA TYR A 181 -22.01 -11.32 12.43
C TYR A 181 -23.05 -11.64 13.51
N GLN A 182 -23.50 -12.88 13.65
CA GLN A 182 -24.43 -13.27 14.72
C GLN A 182 -23.81 -13.09 16.11
N GLN A 183 -22.52 -13.41 16.26
CA GLN A 183 -21.79 -13.16 17.51
C GLN A 183 -21.70 -11.66 17.80
N TYR A 184 -21.30 -10.87 16.81
CA TYR A 184 -21.27 -9.41 16.89
C TYR A 184 -22.63 -8.84 17.29
N ASN A 185 -23.72 -9.27 16.63
CA ASN A 185 -25.06 -8.77 16.88
C ASN A 185 -25.57 -9.14 18.29
N ARG A 186 -25.20 -10.32 18.82
CA ARG A 186 -25.53 -10.68 20.21
C ARG A 186 -24.84 -9.75 21.22
N LEU A 187 -23.60 -9.36 20.96
CA LEU A 187 -22.87 -8.41 21.82
C LEU A 187 -23.46 -7.00 21.70
N LEU A 188 -23.83 -6.59 20.48
CA LEU A 188 -24.52 -5.33 20.19
C LEU A 188 -25.81 -5.20 20.99
N LEU A 189 -26.69 -6.21 20.90
CA LEU A 189 -27.97 -6.21 21.62
C LEU A 189 -27.78 -6.17 23.14
N LYS A 190 -26.80 -6.90 23.68
CA LYS A 190 -26.47 -6.84 25.11
C LYS A 190 -26.00 -5.46 25.56
N LEU A 191 -25.31 -4.71 24.70
CA LEU A 191 -24.88 -3.35 24.99
C LEU A 191 -26.02 -2.34 24.88
N ILE A 192 -27.00 -2.58 24.01
CA ILE A 192 -28.21 -1.75 23.88
C ILE A 192 -29.14 -1.94 25.09
N ASP A 193 -29.25 -3.17 25.60
CA ASP A 193 -30.11 -3.51 26.74
C ASP A 193 -29.51 -3.12 28.12
N ALA A 194 -28.25 -2.65 28.15
CA ALA A 194 -27.52 -2.32 29.38
C ALA A 194 -27.75 -0.88 29.85
#